data_AF-A0A098TRE7-F1
#
_entry.id   AF-A0A098TRE7-F1
#
_cell.length_a   1.000
_cell.length_b   1.000
_cell.length_c   1.000
_cell.angle_alpha   90.00
_cell.angle_beta   90.00
_cell.angle_gamma   90.00
#
_symmetry.space_group_name_H-M   'P 1'
#
loop_
_entity.id
_entity.type
_entity.pdbx_description
1 polymer ?
#
loop_
_entity_poly.entity_id
_entity_poly.type
_entity_poly.pdbx_seq_one_letter_code
_entity_poly.pdbx_strand_id
1 'polypeptide(L)'
;MDVLLTLPREIGYQLIEAAIPYRPEWLIQTVRRQAEDIMDRGKAVAYQTAVEWLRQARTAYMRTAYIQSGQQAEWQCYRAQLMSTHGRKYKLMGLIKAGNLE
;
A
#
# COMPACT_ATOMS: atom_id res chain seq x y z
N MET A 1 -1.15 -18.21 10.61
CA MET A 1 -0.78 -17.33 11.73
C MET A 1 -0.03 -16.15 11.13
N ASP A 2 -0.72 -15.05 10.89
CA ASP A 2 -0.18 -13.91 10.13
C ASP A 2 0.62 -13.01 11.09
N VAL A 3 1.94 -13.21 11.11
CA VAL A 3 2.89 -12.54 12.01
C VAL A 3 2.90 -11.01 11.82
N LEU A 4 2.35 -10.49 10.73
CA LEU A 4 2.30 -9.05 10.46
C LEU A 4 1.20 -8.31 11.24
N LEU A 5 0.21 -9.01 11.82
CA LEU A 5 -0.93 -8.37 12.48
C LEU A 5 -0.64 -7.86 13.90
N THR A 6 0.51 -8.21 14.50
CA THR A 6 0.77 -7.95 15.94
C THR A 6 2.08 -7.20 16.19
N LEU A 7 2.86 -6.88 15.17
CA LEU A 7 4.15 -6.21 15.35
C LEU A 7 3.98 -4.67 15.39
N PRO A 8 4.73 -3.97 16.26
CA PRO A 8 4.68 -2.51 16.34
C PRO A 8 5.03 -1.89 14.97
N ARG A 9 4.37 -0.77 14.64
CA ARG A 9 4.34 -0.16 13.29
C ARG A 9 5.72 -0.01 12.63
N GLU A 10 6.73 0.28 13.44
CA GLU A 10 8.15 0.40 13.06
C GLU A 10 8.80 -0.93 12.63
N ILE A 11 8.46 -2.06 13.26
CA ILE A 11 8.95 -3.40 12.89
C ILE A 11 8.30 -3.87 11.58
N GLY A 12 7.04 -3.50 11.34
CA GLY A 12 6.34 -3.83 10.10
C GLY A 12 7.04 -3.29 8.85
N TYR A 13 7.55 -2.05 8.91
CA TYR A 13 8.23 -1.41 7.77
C TYR A 13 9.61 -2.02 7.46
N GLN A 14 10.40 -2.38 8.49
CA GLN A 14 11.69 -3.04 8.28
C GLN A 14 11.53 -4.48 7.78
N LEU A 15 10.47 -5.16 8.21
CA LEU A 15 10.16 -6.51 7.76
C LEU A 15 9.68 -6.54 6.31
N ILE A 16 8.99 -5.49 5.84
CA ILE A 16 8.65 -5.31 4.42
C ILE A 16 9.94 -5.32 3.59
N GLU A 17 10.98 -4.57 3.97
CA GLU A 17 12.26 -4.59 3.25
C GLU A 17 12.94 -5.97 3.29
N ALA A 18 12.90 -6.64 4.44
CA ALA A 18 13.50 -7.96 4.59
C ALA A 18 12.74 -9.08 3.83
N ALA A 19 11.43 -8.93 3.63
CA ALA A 19 10.56 -9.94 3.02
C ALA A 19 10.52 -9.89 1.48
N ILE A 20 10.86 -8.75 0.88
CA ILE A 20 10.89 -8.55 -0.59
C ILE A 20 11.64 -9.66 -1.35
N PRO A 21 12.86 -10.08 -0.95
CA PRO A 21 13.59 -11.10 -1.70
C PRO A 21 12.97 -12.51 -1.56
N TYR A 22 12.11 -12.75 -0.56
CA TYR A 22 11.60 -14.09 -0.27
C TYR A 22 10.16 -14.30 -0.75
N ARG A 23 9.26 -13.32 -0.54
CA ARG A 23 7.83 -13.42 -0.89
C ARG A 23 7.21 -12.09 -1.33
N PRO A 24 7.61 -11.57 -2.50
CA PRO A 24 7.18 -10.25 -2.98
C PRO A 24 5.68 -10.14 -3.25
N GLU A 25 5.06 -11.14 -3.86
CA GLU A 25 3.64 -11.12 -4.22
C GLU A 25 2.72 -11.15 -2.99
N TRP A 26 3.08 -11.94 -1.99
CA TRP A 26 2.35 -12.00 -0.72
C TRP A 26 2.41 -10.67 0.04
N LEU A 27 3.58 -10.02 -0.01
CA LEU A 27 3.78 -8.73 0.62
C LEU A 27 2.86 -7.67 -0.01
N ILE A 28 2.86 -7.61 -1.35
CA ILE A 28 1.99 -6.70 -2.13
C ILE A 28 0.52 -6.94 -1.78
N GLN A 29 0.05 -8.18 -1.75
CA GLN A 29 -1.34 -8.50 -1.40
C GLN A 29 -1.67 -8.06 0.03
N THR A 30 -0.75 -8.28 0.98
CA THR A 30 -0.98 -7.93 2.38
C THR A 30 -1.11 -6.43 2.59
N VAL A 31 -0.15 -5.65 2.06
CA VAL A 31 -0.16 -4.19 2.23
C VAL A 31 -1.33 -3.53 1.49
N ARG A 32 -1.73 -4.07 0.33
CA ARG A 32 -2.93 -3.65 -0.40
C ARG A 32 -4.18 -3.87 0.44
N ARG A 33 -4.38 -5.09 0.96
CA ARG A 33 -5.53 -5.44 1.78
C ARG A 33 -5.69 -4.55 3.01
N GLN A 34 -4.59 -4.21 3.68
CA GLN A 34 -4.61 -3.30 4.83
C GLN A 34 -5.06 -1.88 4.43
N ALA A 35 -4.55 -1.37 3.31
CA ALA A 35 -4.94 -0.08 2.79
C ALA A 35 -6.44 -0.06 2.42
N GLU A 36 -6.88 -1.05 1.65
CA GLU A 36 -8.25 -1.20 1.14
C GLU A 36 -9.27 -1.33 2.29
N ASP A 37 -9.03 -2.20 3.27
CA ASP A 37 -9.92 -2.37 4.44
C ASP A 37 -10.17 -1.05 5.19
N ILE A 38 -9.12 -0.24 5.37
CA ILE A 38 -9.26 1.07 6.03
C ILE A 38 -10.07 2.05 5.17
N MET A 39 -9.85 2.05 3.86
CA MET A 39 -10.57 2.93 2.93
C MET A 39 -12.04 2.56 2.80
N ASP A 40 -12.35 1.27 2.75
CA ASP A 40 -13.72 0.74 2.68
C ASP A 40 -14.53 1.06 3.93
N ARG A 41 -13.92 0.98 5.12
CA ARG A 41 -14.56 1.40 6.38
C ARG A 41 -14.98 2.86 6.40
N GLY A 42 -14.42 3.70 5.52
CA GLY A 42 -14.87 5.09 5.31
C GLY A 42 -14.61 6.06 6.47
N LYS A 43 -13.83 5.66 7.48
CA LYS A 43 -13.51 6.50 8.64
C LYS A 43 -12.39 7.49 8.28
N ALA A 44 -12.75 8.76 8.11
CA ALA A 44 -11.83 9.81 7.71
C ALA A 44 -10.63 10.05 8.65
N VAL A 45 -10.72 9.64 9.91
CA VAL A 45 -9.60 9.66 10.87
C VAL A 45 -8.53 8.61 10.54
N ALA A 46 -8.92 7.51 9.91
CA ALA A 46 -8.02 6.40 9.59
C ALA A 46 -7.34 6.53 8.21
N TYR A 47 -7.74 7.50 7.37
CA TYR A 47 -7.16 7.66 6.03
C TYR A 47 -5.66 7.97 6.03
N GLN A 48 -5.13 8.58 7.09
CA GLN A 48 -3.68 8.77 7.21
C GLN A 48 -2.97 7.41 7.25
N THR A 49 -3.49 6.47 8.03
CA THR A 49 -2.98 5.09 8.10
C THR A 49 -3.15 4.36 6.78
N ALA A 50 -4.26 4.57 6.07
CA ALA A 50 -4.44 3.99 4.73
C ALA A 50 -3.35 4.47 3.74
N VAL A 51 -3.01 5.77 3.78
CA VAL A 51 -1.96 6.34 2.94
C VAL A 51 -0.58 5.82 3.32
N GLU A 52 -0.32 5.57 4.60
CA GLU A 52 0.91 4.90 5.03
C GLU A 52 1.03 3.49 4.45
N TRP A 53 -0.05 2.70 4.45
CA TRP A 53 -0.06 1.39 3.79
C TRP A 53 0.12 1.48 2.27
N LEU A 54 -0.44 2.50 1.62
CA LEU A 54 -0.21 2.73 0.19
C LEU A 54 1.25 3.08 -0.12
N ARG A 55 1.93 3.84 0.75
CA ARG A 55 3.38 4.08 0.59
C ARG A 55 4.16 2.79 0.61
N GLN A 56 3.80 1.87 1.50
CA GLN A 56 4.43 0.56 1.56
C GLN A 56 4.11 -0.30 0.33
N ALA A 57 2.87 -0.26 -0.15
CA ALA A 57 2.49 -0.93 -1.38
C ALA A 57 3.37 -0.45 -2.55
N ARG A 58 3.52 0.88 -2.71
CA ARG A 58 4.40 1.44 -3.73
C ARG A 58 5.83 0.96 -3.58
N THR A 59 6.40 1.00 -2.38
CA THR A 59 7.78 0.55 -2.13
C THR A 59 7.95 -0.92 -2.50
N ALA A 60 7.00 -1.79 -2.11
CA ALA A 60 7.00 -3.19 -2.48
C ALA A 60 7.02 -3.34 -4.00
N TYR A 61 6.08 -2.73 -4.71
CA TYR A 61 6.01 -2.75 -6.19
C TYR A 61 7.27 -2.21 -6.87
N MET A 62 7.89 -1.14 -6.38
CA MET A 62 9.11 -0.59 -6.99
C MET A 62 10.30 -1.52 -6.81
N ARG A 63 10.44 -2.10 -5.62
CA ARG A 63 11.55 -3.02 -5.32
C ARG A 63 11.44 -4.33 -6.09
N THR A 64 10.22 -4.80 -6.31
CA THR A 64 9.95 -5.98 -7.13
C THR A 64 10.03 -5.68 -8.62
N ALA A 65 9.65 -4.47 -9.07
CA ALA A 65 9.90 -3.99 -10.44
C ALA A 65 11.39 -3.94 -10.79
N TYR A 66 12.23 -3.62 -9.81
CA TYR A 66 13.68 -3.67 -9.97
C TYR A 66 14.19 -5.10 -10.22
N ILE A 67 13.50 -6.10 -9.68
CA ILE A 67 13.82 -7.53 -9.85
C ILE A 67 13.15 -8.11 -11.11
N GLN A 68 11.97 -7.61 -11.47
CA GLN A 68 11.15 -8.09 -12.57
C GLN A 68 10.73 -6.92 -13.46
N SER A 69 11.20 -6.90 -14.71
CA SER A 69 10.78 -5.93 -15.71
C SER A 69 9.26 -5.97 -15.90
N GLY A 70 8.53 -4.95 -15.41
CA GLY A 70 7.08 -4.81 -15.63
C GLY A 70 6.25 -4.26 -14.46
N GLN A 71 6.71 -4.38 -13.21
CA GLN A 71 5.82 -4.07 -12.07
C GLN A 71 5.56 -2.56 -11.82
N GLN A 72 6.29 -1.66 -12.50
CA GLN A 72 5.92 -0.24 -12.51
C GLN A 72 4.55 -0.01 -13.20
N ALA A 73 4.19 -0.84 -14.18
CA ALA A 73 2.88 -0.81 -14.81
C ALA A 73 1.79 -1.35 -13.87
N GLU A 74 2.08 -2.37 -13.07
CA GLU A 74 1.15 -2.93 -12.09
C GLU A 74 0.81 -1.93 -10.98
N TRP A 75 1.80 -1.22 -10.44
CA TRP A 75 1.56 -0.14 -9.48
C TRP A 75 0.63 0.93 -10.07
N GLN A 76 0.88 1.35 -11.31
CA GLN A 76 0.05 2.35 -11.98
C GLN A 76 -1.39 1.87 -12.17
N CYS A 77 -1.57 0.62 -12.61
CA CYS A 77 -2.89 0.01 -12.79
C CYS A 77 -3.65 -0.08 -11.46
N TYR A 78 -3.01 -0.62 -10.41
CA TYR A 78 -3.58 -0.73 -9.08
C TYR A 78 -3.99 0.64 -8.52
N ARG A 79 -3.10 1.62 -8.61
CA ARG A 79 -3.38 2.99 -8.14
C ARG A 79 -4.55 3.61 -8.91
N ALA A 80 -4.60 3.48 -10.23
CA ALA A 80 -5.68 4.03 -11.04
C ALA A 80 -7.04 3.41 -10.66
N GLN A 81 -7.08 2.09 -10.45
CA GLN A 81 -8.27 1.40 -9.95
C GLN A 81 -8.68 1.92 -8.57
N LEU A 82 -7.72 2.04 -7.64
CA LEU A 82 -7.97 2.52 -6.28
C LEU A 82 -8.53 3.96 -6.26
N MET A 83 -7.95 4.85 -7.06
CA MET A 83 -8.44 6.24 -7.19
C MET A 83 -9.82 6.30 -7.86
N SER A 84 -10.11 5.42 -8.81
CA SER A 84 -11.44 5.31 -9.40
C SER A 84 -12.50 4.88 -8.37
N THR A 85 -12.20 3.83 -7.60
CA THR A 85 -13.10 3.30 -6.56
C THR A 85 -13.36 4.30 -5.43
N HIS A 86 -12.34 5.05 -5.01
CA HIS A 86 -12.40 5.90 -3.83
C HIS A 86 -12.40 7.40 -4.12
N GLY A 87 -12.50 7.81 -5.39
CA GLY A 87 -12.30 9.21 -5.83
C GLY A 87 -13.20 10.26 -5.15
N ARG A 88 -14.38 9.86 -4.66
CA ARG A 88 -15.30 10.76 -3.92
C ARG A 88 -14.85 11.04 -2.48
N LYS A 89 -13.87 10.32 -1.94
CA LYS A 89 -13.31 10.53 -0.60
C LYS A 89 -12.27 11.65 -0.65
N TYR A 90 -12.72 12.90 -0.78
CA TYR A 90 -11.84 14.06 -1.00
C TYR A 90 -10.69 14.19 -0.01
N LYS A 91 -10.91 13.90 1.29
CA LYS A 91 -9.84 13.88 2.29
C LYS A 91 -8.77 12.82 1.97
N LEU A 92 -9.18 11.62 1.59
CA LEU A 92 -8.26 10.56 1.18
C LEU A 92 -7.48 10.98 -0.07
N MET A 93 -8.16 11.52 -1.09
CA MET A 93 -7.51 11.98 -2.32
C MET A 93 -6.50 13.09 -2.05
N GLY A 94 -6.82 14.04 -1.15
CA GLY A 94 -5.89 15.07 -0.71
C GLY A 94 -4.64 14.50 -0.04
N LEU A 95 -4.79 13.46 0.78
CA LEU A 95 -3.66 12.79 1.43
C LEU A 95 -2.82 11.96 0.44
N ILE A 96 -3.45 11.30 -0.54
CA ILE A 96 -2.75 10.58 -1.62
C ILE A 96 -1.88 11.54 -2.42
N LYS A 97 -2.46 12.69 -2.82
CA LYS A 97 -1.73 13.77 -3.52
C LYS A 97 -0.58 14.32 -2.68
N ALA A 98 -0.83 14.68 -1.42
CA ALA A 98 0.20 15.15 -0.50
C ALA A 98 1.30 14.10 -0.26
N GLY A 99 0.96 12.81 -0.36
CA GLY A 99 1.89 11.70 -0.25
C GLY A 99 2.67 11.38 -1.53
N ASN A 100 2.45 12.13 -2.63
CA ASN A 100 3.03 11.86 -3.95
C ASN A 100 2.72 10.41 -4.42
N LEU A 101 1.51 9.94 -4.14
CA LEU A 101 1.03 8.61 -4.50
C LEU A 101 0.06 8.64 -5.69
N GLU A 102 -0.05 9.78 -6.38
CA GLU A 102 -0.86 9.98 -7.60
C GLU A 102 -0.17 9.50 -8.88
#